data_AF-A0A2S0JKV8-F1
#
_entry.id   AF-A0A2S0JKV8-F1
#
_cell.length_a   1.000
_cell.length_b   1.000
_cell.length_c   1.000
_cell.angle_alpha   90.00
_cell.angle_beta   90.00
_cell.angle_gamma   90.00
#
_symmetry.space_group_name_H-M   'P 1'
#
loop_
_entity.id
_entity.type
_entity.pdbx_description
1 polymer ?
#
loop_
_entity_poly.entity_id
_entity_poly.type
_entity_poly.pdbx_seq_one_letter_code
_entity_poly.pdbx_strand_id
1 'polypeptide(L)'
;MKNLAGLEVSNLIFETIEKRVEVSKTEPYVFIIHGVNAVGGKLKSAYSALKKIEKWAVSKGAEVNLIKEIDYSLKVEITDPVAARIESHYRVSDLKI
;
A
#
# COMPACT_ATOMS: atom_id res chain seq x y z
N MET A 1 -5.63 -12.51 13.10
CA MET A 1 -4.78 -11.99 12.01
C MET A 1 -5.65 -11.85 10.78
N LYS A 2 -5.50 -10.76 10.00
CA LYS A 2 -6.19 -10.58 8.70
C LYS A 2 -5.27 -11.11 7.59
N ASN A 3 -5.84 -11.65 6.52
CA ASN A 3 -5.09 -12.39 5.49
C ASN A 3 -5.12 -11.65 4.15
N LEU A 4 -3.94 -11.21 3.67
CA LEU A 4 -3.72 -10.79 2.29
C LEU A 4 -3.05 -11.94 1.54
N ALA A 5 -3.80 -12.74 0.78
CA ALA A 5 -3.27 -13.81 -0.08
C ALA A 5 -2.11 -14.65 0.53
N GLY A 6 -2.19 -14.98 1.82
CA GLY A 6 -1.18 -15.77 2.55
C GLY A 6 -0.02 -14.98 3.18
N LEU A 7 -0.07 -13.65 3.28
CA LEU A 7 1.03 -12.82 3.78
C LEU A 7 1.14 -12.67 5.30
N GLU A 8 0.15 -13.14 6.08
CA GLU A 8 0.06 -12.91 7.53
C GLU A 8 0.37 -11.46 7.93
N VAL A 9 -0.64 -10.61 7.87
CA VAL A 9 -0.51 -9.18 8.17
C VAL A 9 -1.19 -8.84 9.49
N SER A 10 -0.63 -7.87 10.22
CA SER A 10 -1.30 -7.32 11.40
C SER A 10 -2.54 -6.52 10.99
N ASN A 11 -3.54 -6.43 11.87
CA ASN A 11 -4.77 -5.67 11.59
C ASN A 11 -4.48 -4.22 11.21
N LEU A 12 -3.47 -3.61 11.84
CA LEU A 12 -3.05 -2.24 11.57
C LEU A 12 -2.52 -2.07 10.15
N ILE A 13 -1.68 -2.99 9.67
CA ILE A 13 -1.13 -2.94 8.31
C ILE A 13 -2.23 -3.18 7.29
N PHE A 14 -3.06 -4.20 7.52
CA PHE A 14 -4.21 -4.49 6.67
C PHE A 14 -5.11 -3.27 6.49
N GLU A 15 -5.51 -2.63 7.59
CA GLU A 15 -6.35 -1.43 7.53
C GLU A 15 -5.65 -0.22 6.90
N THR A 16 -4.33 -0.13 7.03
CA THR A 16 -3.54 0.92 6.37
C THR A 16 -3.59 0.73 4.86
N ILE A 17 -3.44 -0.52 4.38
CA ILE A 17 -3.52 -0.87 2.96
C ILE A 17 -4.94 -0.58 2.45
N GLU A 18 -5.96 -1.23 3.03
CA GLU A 18 -7.37 -1.09 2.62
C GLU A 18 -7.85 0.37 2.51
N LYS A 19 -7.47 1.22 3.46
CA LYS A 19 -8.01 2.59 3.55
C LYS A 19 -7.22 3.62 2.77
N ARG A 20 -5.98 3.30 2.35
CA ARG A 20 -5.04 4.32 1.86
C ARG A 20 -4.27 3.93 0.61
N VAL A 21 -4.27 2.66 0.25
CA VAL A 21 -3.51 2.17 -0.90
C VAL A 21 -4.46 1.94 -2.07
N GLU A 22 -4.13 2.56 -3.20
CA GLU A 22 -4.71 2.28 -4.51
C GLU A 22 -3.67 1.56 -5.37
N VAL A 23 -4.10 0.54 -6.11
CA VAL A 23 -3.24 -0.16 -7.08
C VAL A 23 -3.27 0.60 -8.40
N SER A 24 -2.10 0.87 -8.97
CA SER A 24 -2.03 1.46 -10.31
C SER A 24 -2.64 0.53 -11.35
N LYS A 25 -3.54 1.05 -12.19
CA LYS A 25 -4.16 0.28 -13.28
C LYS A 25 -3.27 0.18 -14.51
N THR A 26 -2.26 1.04 -14.62
CA THR A 26 -1.42 1.20 -15.82
C THR A 26 0.01 0.73 -15.63
N GLU A 27 0.47 0.63 -14.39
CA GLU A 27 1.84 0.25 -14.06
C GLU A 27 1.81 -0.92 -13.06
N PRO A 28 2.35 -2.10 -13.40
CA PRO A 28 2.42 -3.21 -12.47
C PRO A 28 3.31 -2.85 -11.28
N TYR A 29 3.01 -3.40 -10.11
CA TYR A 29 3.78 -3.22 -8.89
C TYR A 29 3.83 -1.80 -8.31
N VAL A 30 3.05 -0.89 -8.91
CA VAL A 30 2.96 0.51 -8.50
C VAL A 30 1.67 0.74 -7.71
N PHE A 31 1.82 1.44 -6.60
CA PHE A 31 0.75 1.76 -5.67
C PHE A 31 0.73 3.26 -5.36
N ILE A 32 -0.45 3.80 -5.11
CA ILE A 32 -0.65 5.17 -4.67
C ILE A 32 -1.09 5.15 -3.21
N ILE A 33 -0.31 5.79 -2.34
CA ILE A 33 -0.61 5.90 -0.91
C ILE A 33 -1.19 7.28 -0.66
N HIS A 34 -2.47 7.33 -0.29
CA HIS A 34 -3.18 8.58 -0.02
C HIS A 34 -3.03 9.05 1.42
N GLY A 35 -2.81 10.36 1.57
CA GLY A 35 -2.93 11.07 2.83
C GLY A 35 -4.39 11.34 3.20
N VAL A 36 -4.85 10.85 4.34
CA VAL A 36 -6.15 11.24 4.91
C VAL A 36 -6.02 12.45 5.82
N ASN A 37 -7.11 13.23 5.97
CA ASN A 37 -7.20 14.40 6.87
C ASN A 37 -6.77 14.03 8.30
N ALA A 38 -5.50 14.25 8.61
CA ALA A 38 -4.95 14.22 9.95
C ALA A 38 -4.66 15.65 10.37
N VAL A 39 -4.92 15.95 11.66
CA VAL A 39 -4.59 17.22 12.31
C VAL A 39 -3.06 17.38 12.28
N GLY A 40 -2.52 17.97 11.21
CA GLY A 40 -1.07 18.05 10.99
C GLY A 40 -0.59 17.86 9.53
N GLY A 41 -1.47 17.51 8.59
CA GLY A 41 -1.19 17.54 7.14
C GLY A 41 -1.35 16.19 6.44
N LYS A 42 -2.05 16.18 5.30
CA LYS A 42 -2.33 14.97 4.50
C LYS A 42 -1.04 14.30 4.00
N LEU A 43 -0.05 15.07 3.55
CA LEU A 43 1.23 14.53 3.08
C LEU A 43 1.99 13.78 4.20
N LYS A 44 2.05 14.32 5.42
CA LYS A 44 2.64 13.62 6.58
C LYS A 44 1.89 12.31 6.89
N SER A 45 0.58 12.30 6.72
CA SER A 45 -0.26 11.11 6.87
C SER A 45 0.08 10.04 5.83
N ALA A 46 0.33 10.42 4.58
CA ALA A 46 0.79 9.52 3.52
C ALA A 46 2.17 8.92 3.84
N TYR A 47 3.12 9.74 4.27
CA TYR A 47 4.45 9.31 4.67
C TYR A 47 4.44 8.35 5.88
N SER A 48 3.57 8.60 6.86
CA SER A 48 3.39 7.69 7.99
C SER A 48 2.84 6.33 7.56
N ALA A 49 1.93 6.30 6.60
CA ALA A 49 1.41 5.08 6.02
C ALA A 49 2.48 4.33 5.22
N LEU A 50 3.23 5.05 4.36
CA LEU A 50 4.37 4.51 3.62
C LEU A 50 5.37 3.82 4.56
N LYS A 51 5.83 4.49 5.62
CA LYS A 51 6.79 3.92 6.56
C LYS A 51 6.31 2.63 7.25
N LYS A 52 4.99 2.50 7.48
CA LYS A 52 4.41 1.26 8.02
C LYS A 52 4.42 0.13 6.98
N ILE A 53 4.03 0.45 5.75
CA ILE A 53 4.01 -0.50 4.63
C ILE A 53 5.43 -0.95 4.30
N GLU A 54 6.38 -0.03 4.23
CA GLU A 54 7.80 -0.29 3.99
C GLU A 54 8.37 -1.27 5.02
N LYS A 55 8.22 -0.98 6.32
CA LYS A 55 8.70 -1.90 7.37
C LYS A 55 8.14 -3.31 7.24
N TRP A 56 6.85 -3.41 6.91
CA TRP A 56 6.20 -4.69 6.69
C TRP A 56 6.69 -5.38 5.42
N ALA A 57 6.77 -4.68 4.29
CA ALA A 57 7.27 -5.21 3.02
C ALA A 57 8.72 -5.72 3.15
N VAL A 58 9.59 -4.96 3.82
CA VAL A 58 10.98 -5.37 4.11
C VAL A 58 11.02 -6.64 4.97
N SER A 59 10.15 -6.76 5.97
CA SER A 59 10.05 -8.01 6.77
C SER A 59 9.60 -9.24 5.96
N LYS A 60 9.06 -9.03 4.75
CA LYS A 60 8.66 -10.07 3.81
C LYS A 60 9.65 -10.23 2.66
N GLY A 61 10.82 -9.56 2.73
CA GLY A 61 11.86 -9.62 1.71
C GLY A 61 11.56 -8.78 0.46
N ALA A 62 10.66 -7.80 0.55
CA ALA A 62 10.38 -6.87 -0.53
C ALA A 62 11.00 -5.48 -0.26
N GLU A 63 11.31 -4.78 -1.33
CA GLU A 63 11.79 -3.40 -1.33
C GLU A 63 10.65 -2.47 -1.69
N VAL A 64 10.68 -1.24 -1.18
CA VAL A 64 9.69 -0.20 -1.48
C VAL A 64 10.41 1.05 -1.94
N ASN A 65 10.14 1.47 -3.18
CA ASN A 65 10.76 2.63 -3.79
C ASN A 65 9.72 3.76 -3.93
N LEU A 66 10.02 4.94 -3.39
CA LEU A 66 9.22 6.13 -3.67
C LEU A 66 9.54 6.64 -5.07
N ILE A 67 8.57 6.60 -5.98
CA ILE A 67 8.72 7.09 -7.34
C ILE A 67 8.53 8.61 -7.37
N LYS A 68 7.41 9.08 -6.81
CA LYS A 68 7.01 10.49 -6.91
C LYS A 68 6.03 10.90 -5.82
N GLU A 69 6.13 12.14 -5.36
CA GLU A 69 5.07 12.80 -4.58
C GLU A 69 4.05 13.48 -5.50
N ILE A 70 2.76 13.27 -5.25
CA ILE A 70 1.66 13.84 -6.03
C ILE A 70 0.67 14.48 -5.04
N ASP A 71 0.76 15.80 -4.88
CA ASP A 71 0.02 16.60 -3.90
C ASP A 71 0.14 16.06 -2.47
N TYR A 72 -0.85 15.27 -2.06
CA TYR A 72 -0.95 14.67 -0.73
C TYR A 72 -0.85 13.14 -0.76
N SER A 73 -0.38 12.59 -1.88
CA SER A 73 -0.25 11.16 -2.13
C SER A 73 1.17 10.81 -2.54
N LEU A 74 1.55 9.55 -2.33
CA LEU A 74 2.87 9.03 -2.66
C LEU A 74 2.71 7.90 -3.67
N LYS A 75 3.35 8.03 -4.82
CA LYS A 75 3.44 6.96 -5.82
C LYS A 75 4.65 6.12 -5.48
N VAL A 76 4.45 4.84 -5.19
CA VAL A 76 5.49 3.92 -4.75
C VAL A 76 5.48 2.65 -5.56
N GLU A 77 6.65 2.05 -5.75
CA GLU A 77 6.83 0.73 -6.32
C GLU A 77 7.20 -0.24 -5.19
N ILE A 78 6.66 -1.46 -5.22
CA ILE A 78 6.99 -2.52 -4.27
C ILE A 78 7.44 -3.75 -5.05
N THR A 79 8.53 -4.42 -4.66
CA THR A 79 9.01 -5.58 -5.42
C THR A 79 8.12 -6.85 -5.28
N ASP A 80 8.29 -7.72 -6.27
CA ASP A 80 7.34 -8.74 -6.80
C ASP A 80 6.48 -9.55 -5.79
N PRO A 81 7.00 -10.16 -4.71
CA PRO A 81 6.18 -11.08 -3.92
C PRO A 81 5.14 -10.40 -3.03
N VAL A 82 5.36 -9.14 -2.65
CA VAL A 82 4.40 -8.36 -1.85
C VAL A 82 3.42 -7.66 -2.78
N ALA A 83 3.92 -7.08 -3.86
CA ALA A 83 3.10 -6.34 -4.81
C ALA A 83 2.07 -7.22 -5.51
N ALA A 84 2.45 -8.38 -6.05
CA ALA A 84 1.53 -9.32 -6.70
C ALA A 84 0.38 -9.76 -5.77
N ARG A 85 0.63 -9.84 -4.45
CA ARG A 85 -0.37 -10.23 -3.46
C ARG A 85 -1.31 -9.10 -3.08
N ILE A 86 -0.81 -7.86 -3.00
CA ILE A 86 -1.67 -6.67 -2.84
C ILE A 86 -2.56 -6.55 -4.08
N GLU A 87 -1.99 -6.64 -5.28
CA GLU A 87 -2.75 -6.61 -6.54
C GLU A 87 -3.84 -7.68 -6.59
N SER A 88 -3.51 -8.94 -6.22
CA SER A 88 -4.48 -10.03 -6.14
C SER A 88 -5.66 -9.72 -5.21
N HIS A 89 -5.38 -9.14 -4.04
CA HIS A 89 -6.42 -8.75 -3.08
C HIS A 89 -7.40 -7.72 -3.64
N TYR A 90 -6.90 -6.73 -4.39
CA TYR A 90 -7.75 -5.73 -5.05
C TYR A 90 -8.44 -6.26 -6.31
N ARG A 91 -7.80 -7.14 -7.10
CA ARG A 91 -8.44 -7.81 -8.25
C ARG A 91 -9.62 -8.70 -7.83
N VAL A 92 -9.54 -9.37 -6.68
CA VAL A 92 -10.68 -10.13 -6.11
C VAL A 92 -11.82 -9.21 -5.70
N SER A 93 -11.53 -7.94 -5.36
CA SER A 93 -12.52 -6.95 -4.95
C SER A 93 -13.25 -6.31 -6.14
N ASP A 94 -12.58 -6.17 -7.30
CA ASP A 94 -13.19 -5.72 -8.57
C ASP A 94 -14.16 -6.75 -9.19
N LEU A 95 -14.08 -8.03 -8.80
CA LEU A 95 -14.97 -9.11 -9.27
C LEU A 95 -16.33 -9.16 -8.55
N LYS A 96 -16.65 -8.18 -7.69
CA LYS A 96 -17.91 -8.11 -6.93
C LYS A 96 -18.96 -7.16 -7.52
N ILE A 97 -18.80 -6.73 -8.77
CA ILE A 97 -19.78 -5.88 -9.48
C ILE A 97 -20.62 -6.74 -10.42
#